data_AF-A0A0T6AX54-F1
#
_entry.id   AF-A0A0T6AX54-F1
#
_cell.length_a   1.000
_cell.length_b   1.000
_cell.length_c   1.000
_cell.angle_alpha   90.00
_cell.angle_beta   90.00
_cell.angle_gamma   90.00
#
_symmetry.space_group_name_H-M   'P 1'
#
loop_
_entity.id
_entity.type
_entity.pdbx_description
1 polymer ?
#
loop_
_entity_poly.entity_id
_entity_poly.type
_entity_poly.pdbx_seq_one_letter_code
_entity_poly.pdbx_strand_id
1 'polypeptide(L)'
;NSRKRYDNQIRSQLENVLIKLTGDVVVLALTLDSNVVRTLASFLDFENDFQYNKSVSNVIERHQRHKKYLTEVCDQISIVKTKKSNPIIILYSLGEPFYKTLL
;
A
#
# COMPACT_ATOMS: atom_id res chain seq x y z
N ASN A 1 10.28 -16.49 13.42
CA ASN A 1 11.37 -15.96 12.58
C ASN A 1 10.95 -15.39 11.22
N SER A 2 9.72 -15.62 10.74
CA SER A 2 9.27 -15.18 9.41
C SER A 2 9.16 -13.65 9.28
N ARG A 3 8.66 -12.96 10.31
CA ARG A 3 8.51 -11.48 10.31
C ARG A 3 9.84 -10.75 10.09
N LYS A 4 10.87 -11.15 10.84
CA LYS A 4 12.23 -10.58 10.75
C LYS A 4 12.87 -10.81 9.37
N ARG A 5 12.54 -11.93 8.73
CA ARG A 5 12.99 -12.24 7.35
C ARG A 5 12.31 -11.33 6.33
N TYR A 6 11.00 -11.12 6.45
CA TYR A 6 10.26 -10.20 5.57
C TYR A 6 10.73 -8.76 5.74
N ASP A 7 10.97 -8.30 6.98
CA ASP A 7 11.53 -6.96 7.23
C ASP A 7 12.89 -6.76 6.54
N ASN A 8 13.80 -7.73 6.67
CA ASN A 8 15.10 -7.64 6.01
C ASN A 8 15.00 -7.67 4.49
N GLN A 9 14.08 -8.47 3.94
CA GLN A 9 13.85 -8.54 2.50
C GLN A 9 13.28 -7.22 1.96
N ILE A 10 12.27 -6.67 2.63
CA ILE A 10 11.64 -5.39 2.29
C ILE A 10 12.68 -4.27 2.38
N ARG A 11 13.45 -4.21 3.48
CA ARG A 11 14.50 -3.20 3.64
C ARG A 11 15.54 -3.29 2.53
N SER A 12 16.03 -4.48 2.21
CA SER A 12 17.05 -4.64 1.16
C SER A 12 16.53 -4.26 -0.22
N GLN A 13 15.26 -4.57 -0.54
CA GLN A 13 14.66 -4.19 -1.82
C GLN A 13 14.34 -2.69 -1.92
N LEU A 14 13.84 -2.11 -0.83
CA LEU A 14 13.46 -0.72 -0.78
C LEU A 14 14.61 0.21 -0.40
N GLU A 15 15.79 -0.30 -0.05
CA GLU A 15 16.93 0.51 0.41
C GLU A 15 17.25 1.64 -0.58
N ASN A 16 17.38 1.28 -1.86
CA ASN A 16 17.65 2.25 -2.93
C ASN A 16 16.51 3.27 -3.14
N VAL A 17 15.27 2.89 -2.84
CA VAL A 17 14.11 3.76 -2.95
C VAL A 17 14.07 4.69 -1.73
N LEU A 18 14.21 4.15 -0.53
CA LEU A 18 14.23 4.87 0.73
C LEU A 18 15.35 5.92 0.77
N ILE A 19 16.53 5.62 0.22
CA ILE A 19 17.63 6.59 0.12
C ILE A 19 17.26 7.77 -0.79
N LYS A 20 16.44 7.55 -1.82
CA LYS A 20 15.99 8.59 -2.76
C LYS A 20 14.78 9.36 -2.27
N LEU A 21 14.01 8.79 -1.34
CA LEU A 21 12.82 9.42 -0.77
C LEU A 21 13.23 10.25 0.45
N THR A 22 13.05 11.57 0.37
CA THR A 22 13.25 12.47 1.50
C THR A 22 11.92 12.69 2.21
N GLY A 23 11.72 12.07 3.38
CA GLY A 23 10.51 12.24 4.20
C GLY A 23 10.13 10.99 4.99
N ASP A 24 8.96 11.03 5.64
CA ASP A 24 8.39 9.86 6.31
C ASP A 24 7.90 8.85 5.26
N VAL A 25 8.49 7.66 5.26
CA VAL A 25 8.07 6.57 4.36
C VAL A 25 7.37 5.49 5.18
N VAL A 26 6.18 5.11 4.76
CA VAL A 26 5.39 4.04 5.37
C VAL A 26 5.28 2.88 4.41
N VAL A 27 5.84 1.74 4.79
CA VAL A 27 5.75 0.52 3.99
C VAL A 27 4.61 -0.35 4.51
N LEU A 28 3.63 -0.61 3.65
CA LEU A 28 2.53 -1.54 3.90
C LEU A 28 2.83 -2.86 3.21
N ALA A 29 3.20 -3.87 4.01
CA ALA A 29 3.41 -5.22 3.54
C ALA A 29 2.07 -5.96 3.43
N LEU A 30 1.67 -6.26 2.20
CA LEU A 30 0.37 -6.84 1.86
C LEU A 30 0.53 -8.30 1.45
N THR A 31 -0.30 -9.19 1.99
CA THR A 31 -0.42 -10.58 1.52
C THR A 31 -1.35 -10.66 0.30
N LEU A 32 -1.13 -9.78 -0.67
CA LEU A 32 -1.92 -9.66 -1.90
C LEU A 32 -1.01 -9.83 -3.10
N ASP A 33 -1.55 -10.39 -4.18
CA ASP A 33 -0.82 -10.57 -5.43
C ASP A 33 -0.44 -9.23 -6.06
N SER A 34 0.63 -9.22 -6.87
CA SER A 34 1.11 -8.02 -7.57
C SER A 34 0.00 -7.34 -8.39
N ASN A 35 -0.92 -8.11 -8.97
CA ASN A 35 -2.05 -7.58 -9.73
C ASN A 35 -3.02 -6.76 -8.87
N VAL A 36 -3.30 -7.24 -7.65
CA VAL A 36 -4.16 -6.51 -6.70
C VAL A 36 -3.45 -5.25 -6.25
N VAL A 37 -2.16 -5.33 -5.89
CA VAL A 37 -1.36 -4.17 -5.47
C VAL A 37 -1.28 -3.11 -6.57
N ARG A 38 -1.08 -3.52 -7.83
CA ARG A 38 -1.09 -2.63 -8.99
C ARG A 38 -2.44 -1.95 -9.18
N THR A 39 -3.53 -2.71 -9.06
CA THR A 39 -4.90 -2.19 -9.18
C THR A 39 -5.16 -1.19 -8.06
N LEU A 40 -4.85 -1.54 -6.82
CA LEU A 40 -4.97 -0.66 -5.65
C LEU A 40 -4.23 0.65 -5.89
N ALA A 41 -2.96 0.60 -6.29
CA ALA A 41 -2.18 1.80 -6.53
C ALA A 41 -2.62 2.65 -7.73
N SER A 42 -3.31 2.07 -8.71
CA SER A 42 -3.76 2.78 -9.91
C SER A 42 -5.18 3.33 -9.78
N PHE A 43 -6.02 2.68 -8.96
CA PHE A 43 -7.43 3.04 -8.80
C PHE A 43 -7.67 3.90 -7.58
N LEU A 44 -6.86 3.80 -6.52
CA LEU A 44 -7.04 4.64 -5.33
C LEU A 44 -6.89 6.11 -5.69
N ASP A 45 -7.96 6.85 -5.41
CA ASP A 45 -8.04 8.28 -5.67
C ASP A 45 -7.99 9.04 -4.35
N PHE A 46 -6.92 9.83 -4.16
CA PHE A 46 -6.67 10.59 -2.93
C PHE A 46 -7.16 12.04 -3.02
N GLU A 47 -7.91 12.41 -4.06
CA GLU A 47 -8.38 13.79 -4.25
C GLU A 47 -9.31 14.26 -3.12
N ASN A 48 -10.20 13.38 -2.64
CA ASN A 48 -11.08 13.64 -1.49
C ASN A 48 -11.60 12.33 -0.88
N ASP A 49 -12.10 12.38 0.35
CA ASP A 49 -12.61 11.21 1.07
C ASP A 49 -13.74 10.47 0.33
N PHE A 50 -14.56 11.20 -0.45
CA PHE A 50 -15.65 10.61 -1.21
C PHE A 50 -15.14 9.80 -2.42
N GLN A 51 -14.22 10.37 -3.20
CA GLN A 51 -13.58 9.70 -4.33
C GLN A 51 -12.69 8.55 -3.85
N TYR A 52 -12.03 8.72 -2.71
CA TYR A 52 -11.30 7.65 -2.04
C TYR A 52 -12.22 6.48 -1.70
N ASN A 53 -13.31 6.72 -0.98
CA ASN A 53 -14.26 5.66 -0.65
C ASN A 53 -14.89 5.00 -1.88
N LYS A 54 -15.15 5.78 -2.94
CA LYS A 54 -15.68 5.29 -4.21
C LYS A 54 -14.67 4.41 -4.94
N SER A 55 -13.41 4.85 -5.04
CA SER A 55 -12.33 4.06 -5.64
C SER A 55 -12.03 2.79 -4.86
N VAL A 56 -12.00 2.85 -3.53
CA VAL A 56 -11.87 1.69 -2.64
C VAL A 56 -13.00 0.69 -2.90
N SER A 57 -14.24 1.15 -2.99
CA SER A 57 -15.40 0.30 -3.27
C SER A 57 -15.29 -0.37 -4.64
N ASN A 58 -14.83 0.34 -5.67
CA ASN A 58 -14.58 -0.22 -7.01
C ASN A 58 -13.47 -1.30 -6.98
N VAL A 59 -12.39 -1.09 -6.22
CA VAL A 59 -11.31 -2.08 -6.07
C VAL A 59 -11.81 -3.31 -5.31
N ILE A 60 -12.59 -3.12 -4.25
CA ILE A 60 -13.23 -4.19 -3.47
C ILE A 60 -14.19 -5.01 -4.33
N GLU A 61 -15.01 -4.36 -5.17
CA GLU A 61 -15.91 -5.06 -6.09
C GLU A 61 -15.16 -5.91 -7.11
N ARG A 62 -14.00 -5.43 -7.61
CA ARG A 62 -13.14 -6.22 -8.50
C ARG A 62 -12.47 -7.39 -7.79
N HIS A 63 -12.21 -7.27 -6.50
CA HIS A 63 -11.50 -8.23 -5.68
C HIS A 63 -12.30 -8.68 -4.47
N GLN A 64 -13.56 -9.13 -4.67
CA GLN A 64 -14.47 -9.48 -3.57
C GLN A 64 -13.90 -10.52 -2.60
N ARG A 65 -13.04 -11.44 -3.09
CA ARG A 65 -12.33 -12.43 -2.26
C ARG A 65 -11.53 -11.81 -1.12
N HIS A 66 -10.98 -10.61 -1.33
CA HIS A 66 -10.14 -9.91 -0.36
C HIS A 66 -10.85 -8.71 0.26
N LYS A 67 -12.18 -8.59 0.13
CA LYS A 67 -12.97 -7.43 0.59
C LYS A 67 -12.58 -6.95 1.99
N LYS A 68 -12.61 -7.84 3.00
CA LYS A 68 -12.29 -7.49 4.38
C LYS A 68 -10.88 -6.93 4.53
N TYR A 69 -9.91 -7.61 3.91
CA TYR A 69 -8.50 -7.21 3.96
C TYR A 69 -8.25 -5.89 3.22
N LEU A 70 -8.86 -5.72 2.04
CA LEU A 70 -8.77 -4.48 1.27
C LEU A 70 -9.36 -3.29 2.03
N THR A 71 -10.50 -3.47 2.70
CA THR A 71 -11.06 -2.44 3.58
C THR A 71 -10.06 -2.04 4.67
N GLU A 72 -9.49 -3.00 5.40
CA GLU A 72 -8.50 -2.71 6.45
C GLU A 72 -7.25 -2.00 5.90
N VAL A 73 -6.75 -2.41 4.74
CA VAL A 73 -5.60 -1.78 4.07
C VAL A 73 -5.93 -0.34 3.67
N CYS A 74 -7.11 -0.12 3.09
CA CYS A 74 -7.53 1.22 2.67
C CYS A 74 -7.77 2.15 3.87
N ASP A 75 -8.32 1.64 4.97
CA ASP A 75 -8.43 2.41 6.21
C ASP A 75 -7.05 2.81 6.74
N GLN A 76 -6.08 1.90 6.75
CA GLN A 76 -4.71 2.23 7.14
C GLN A 76 -4.06 3.26 6.22
N ILE A 77 -4.24 3.14 4.90
CA ILE A 77 -3.74 4.11 3.93
C ILE A 77 -4.35 5.50 4.22
N SER A 78 -5.66 5.58 4.46
CA SER A 78 -6.35 6.84 4.78
C SER A 78 -5.83 7.46 6.07
N ILE A 79 -5.66 6.66 7.14
CA ILE A 79 -5.07 7.11 8.41
C ILE A 79 -3.64 7.64 8.19
N VAL A 80 -2.84 6.93 7.41
CA VAL A 80 -1.45 7.30 7.12
C VAL A 80 -1.38 8.57 6.28
N LYS A 81 -2.21 8.72 5.25
CA LYS A 81 -2.31 9.94 4.43
C LYS A 81 -2.84 11.14 5.21
N THR A 82 -3.72 10.92 6.19
CA THR A 82 -4.26 11.98 7.06
C THR A 82 -3.21 12.50 8.06
N LYS A 83 -2.07 11.82 8.23
CA LYS A 83 -0.98 12.35 9.06
C LYS A 83 -0.41 13.62 8.43
N LYS A 84 -0.17 14.64 9.28
CA LYS A 84 0.37 15.97 8.89
C LYS A 84 1.63 15.94 8.02
N SER A 85 2.39 14.84 8.02
CA SER A 85 3.66 14.69 7.29
C SER A 85 3.47 14.29 5.81
N ASN A 86 2.25 13.98 5.36
CA ASN A 86 1.95 13.38 4.04
C ASN A 86 2.99 12.31 3.64
N PRO A 87 3.11 11.23 4.42
CA PRO A 87 4.14 10.23 4.21
C PRO A 87 3.96 9.52 2.86
N ILE A 88 5.09 9.07 2.31
CA ILE A 88 5.12 8.29 1.07
C ILE A 88 4.76 6.86 1.43
N ILE A 89 3.70 6.33 0.81
CA ILE A 89 3.21 4.99 1.14
C ILE A 89 3.73 4.01 0.09
N ILE A 90 4.40 2.96 0.53
CA ILE A 90 4.89 1.88 -0.33
C ILE A 90 4.05 0.64 -0.07
N LEU A 91 3.27 0.22 -1.05
CA LEU A 91 2.56 -1.05 -1.04
C LEU A 91 3.51 -2.15 -1.52
N TYR A 92 3.85 -3.10 -0.65
CA TYR A 92 4.74 -4.20 -0.95
C TYR A 92 3.97 -5.53 -0.93
N SER A 93 4.04 -6.33 -1.99
CA SER A 93 3.48 -7.68 -2.00
C SER A 93 4.41 -8.65 -1.26
N LEU A 94 3.90 -9.40 -0.30
CA LEU A 94 4.67 -10.44 0.40
C LEU A 94 4.77 -11.73 -0.40
N GLY A 95 3.83 -11.96 -1.33
CA GLY A 95 3.80 -13.16 -2.17
C GLY A 95 4.76 -13.09 -3.35
N GLU A 96 4.98 -11.88 -3.87
CA GLU A 96 5.84 -11.62 -5.03
C GLU A 96 6.76 -10.44 -4.75
N PRO A 97 8.00 -10.40 -5.27
CA PRO A 97 8.91 -9.26 -5.12
C PRO A 97 8.43 -8.06 -5.96
N PHE A 98 7.28 -7.49 -5.59
CA PHE A 98 6.61 -6.41 -6.30
C PHE A 98 6.18 -5.33 -5.31
N TYR A 99 6.46 -4.08 -5.66
CA TYR A 99 6.03 -2.94 -4.87
C TYR A 99 5.53 -1.79 -5.75
N LYS A 100 4.68 -0.95 -5.16
CA LYS A 100 4.19 0.29 -5.75
C LYS A 100 4.24 1.42 -4.72
N THR A 101 4.64 2.58 -5.17
CA THR A 101 4.69 3.81 -4.38
C THR A 101 3.44 4.64 -4.65
N LEU A 102 2.78 5.08 -3.58
CA LEU A 102 1.73 6.09 -3.59
C LEU A 102 2.36 7.39 -3.10
N LEU A 103 2.43 8.37 -4.00
CA LEU A 103 2.94 9.71 -3.72
C LEU A 103 1.74 10.62 -3.46
#